data_AF-A0A1G1AIY1-F1
#
_entry.id   AF-A0A1G1AIY1-F1
#
_cell.length_a   1.000
_cell.length_b   1.000
_cell.length_c   1.000
_cell.angle_alpha   90.00
_cell.angle_beta   90.00
_cell.angle_gamma   90.00
#
_symmetry.space_group_name_H-M   'P 1'
#
loop_
_entity.id
_entity.type
_entity.pdbx_description
1 polymer ?
#
loop_
_entity_poly.entity_id
_entity_poly.type
_entity_poly.pdbx_seq_one_letter_code
_entity_poly.pdbx_strand_id
1 'polypeptide(L)'
;MRRAAKRFINHIKTERGLSRETVDSYRDDLKKFIEFVETKKGRGLLPGDISPEVIQEFLDFLGSVGYRKKNGASSRAKRLVTIRTFFRYLHRGGLIGRDPAEGIQAYGKLRFPG
;
A
#
# COMPACT_ATOMS: atom_id res chain seq x y z
N MET A 1 8.15 -6.11 -7.16
CA MET A 1 7.48 -4.90 -6.62
C MET A 1 8.07 -3.55 -7.04
N ARG A 2 9.34 -3.21 -6.74
CA ARG A 2 9.90 -1.84 -6.91
C ARG A 2 9.80 -1.25 -8.32
N ARG A 3 10.03 -2.07 -9.37
CA ARG A 3 9.87 -1.64 -10.78
C ARG A 3 8.44 -1.20 -11.09
N ALA A 4 7.44 -1.95 -10.63
CA ALA A 4 6.04 -1.62 -10.82
C ALA A 4 5.66 -0.31 -10.10
N ALA A 5 6.14 -0.13 -8.87
CA ALA A 5 5.95 1.13 -8.14
C ALA A 5 6.58 2.33 -8.87
N LYS A 6 7.79 2.19 -9.43
CA LYS A 6 8.41 3.26 -10.23
C LYS A 6 7.57 3.65 -11.44
N ARG A 7 7.01 2.66 -12.17
CA ARG A 7 6.11 2.93 -13.31
C ARG A 7 4.84 3.65 -12.88
N PHE A 8 4.22 3.19 -11.81
CA PHE A 8 3.04 3.84 -11.24
C PHE A 8 3.30 5.29 -10.82
N ILE A 9 4.42 5.55 -10.12
CA ILE A 9 4.81 6.90 -9.71
C ILE A 9 5.03 7.81 -10.93
N ASN A 10 5.63 7.28 -12.00
CA ASN A 10 5.75 8.03 -13.25
C ASN A 10 4.38 8.34 -13.84
N HIS A 11 3.49 7.35 -13.94
CA HIS A 11 2.13 7.50 -14.46
C HIS A 11 1.33 8.59 -13.70
N ILE A 12 1.30 8.56 -12.36
CA ILE A 12 0.54 9.57 -11.60
C ILE A 12 1.16 10.97 -11.68
N LYS A 13 2.46 11.05 -11.95
CA LYS A 13 3.15 12.33 -12.18
C LYS A 13 2.84 12.89 -13.57
N THR A 14 2.92 12.06 -14.61
CA THR A 14 2.86 12.53 -16.01
C THR A 14 1.46 12.54 -16.57
N GLU A 15 0.66 11.49 -16.33
CA GLU A 15 -0.66 11.33 -16.94
C GLU A 15 -1.79 11.88 -16.07
N ARG A 16 -1.60 11.92 -14.74
CA ARG A 16 -2.60 12.49 -13.81
C ARG A 16 -2.27 13.89 -13.32
N GLY A 17 -1.08 14.41 -13.63
CA GLY A 17 -0.67 15.77 -13.27
C GLY A 17 -0.73 16.08 -11.76
N LEU A 18 -0.55 15.08 -10.88
CA LEU A 18 -0.64 15.30 -9.44
C LEU A 18 0.52 16.18 -8.95
N SER A 19 0.25 16.98 -7.91
CA SER A 19 1.26 17.85 -7.30
C SER A 19 2.48 17.06 -6.79
N ARG A 20 3.63 17.73 -6.70
CA ARG A 20 4.88 17.11 -6.22
C ARG A 20 4.70 16.52 -4.83
N GLU A 21 4.05 17.24 -3.91
CA GLU A 21 3.80 16.74 -2.55
C GLU A 21 2.92 15.48 -2.55
N THR A 22 1.93 15.41 -3.45
CA THR A 22 1.09 14.24 -3.59
C THR A 22 1.90 13.06 -4.12
N VAL A 23 2.68 13.25 -5.18
CA VAL A 23 3.54 12.19 -5.76
C VAL A 23 4.56 11.67 -4.73
N ASP A 24 5.19 12.56 -3.98
CA ASP A 24 6.16 12.19 -2.93
C ASP A 24 5.49 11.39 -1.82
N SER A 25 4.27 11.76 -1.43
CA SER A 25 3.48 10.99 -0.46
C SER A 25 3.20 9.56 -0.95
N TYR A 26 2.79 9.38 -2.21
CA TYR A 26 2.54 8.03 -2.76
C TYR A 26 3.83 7.22 -2.83
N ARG A 27 4.95 7.86 -3.19
CA ARG A 27 6.27 7.22 -3.24
C ARG A 27 6.69 6.71 -1.87
N ASP A 28 6.55 7.54 -0.84
CA ASP A 28 6.95 7.22 0.52
C ASP A 28 6.10 6.11 1.15
N ASP A 29 4.80 6.09 0.85
CA ASP A 29 3.91 5.05 1.33
C ASP A 29 4.19 3.71 0.64
N LEU A 30 4.40 3.71 -0.69
CA LEU A 30 4.78 2.50 -1.42
C LEU A 30 6.14 1.96 -1.01
N LYS A 31 7.11 2.84 -0.73
CA LYS A 31 8.44 2.44 -0.24
C LYS A 31 8.30 1.64 1.06
N LYS A 32 7.57 2.17 2.05
CA LYS A 32 7.34 1.51 3.34
C LYS A 32 6.63 0.17 3.20
N PHE A 33 5.61 0.11 2.34
CA PHE A 33 4.90 -1.14 2.07
C PHE A 33 5.81 -2.20 1.45
N ILE A 34 6.60 -1.82 0.43
CA ILE A 34 7.50 -2.75 -0.24
C ILE A 34 8.61 -3.23 0.70
N GLU A 35 9.16 -2.34 1.53
CA GLU A 35 10.15 -2.71 2.54
C GLU A 35 9.56 -3.71 3.55
N PHE A 36 8.34 -3.48 4.03
CA PHE A 36 7.64 -4.43 4.90
C PHE A 36 7.48 -5.81 4.25
N VAL A 37 7.02 -5.86 3.00
CA VAL A 37 6.84 -7.11 2.24
C VAL A 37 8.19 -7.83 2.07
N GLU A 38 9.23 -7.10 1.67
CA GLU A 38 10.57 -7.67 1.49
C GLU A 38 11.16 -8.21 2.79
N THR A 39 10.90 -7.54 3.93
CA THR A 39 11.32 -8.03 5.25
C THR A 39 10.56 -9.28 5.68
N LYS A 40 9.26 -9.37 5.39
CA LYS A 40 8.41 -10.48 5.86
C LYS A 40 8.45 -11.72 4.99
N LYS A 41 8.53 -11.56 3.68
CA LYS A 41 8.39 -12.65 2.70
C LYS A 41 9.62 -12.82 1.81
N GLY A 42 10.65 -11.99 2.00
CA GLY A 42 11.85 -12.00 1.18
C GLY A 42 11.75 -11.10 -0.05
N ARG A 43 12.90 -10.94 -0.74
CA ARG A 43 12.99 -10.20 -1.99
C ARG A 43 12.52 -11.05 -3.16
N GLY A 44 12.12 -10.39 -4.26
CA GLY A 44 11.79 -11.06 -5.52
C GLY A 44 10.30 -11.16 -5.82
N LEU A 45 9.43 -10.93 -4.83
CA LEU A 45 7.98 -10.94 -5.04
C LEU A 45 7.53 -9.97 -6.14
N LEU A 46 6.69 -10.49 -7.01
CA LEU A 46 5.96 -9.77 -8.03
C LEU A 46 4.66 -9.19 -7.43
N PRO A 47 4.10 -8.13 -8.03
CA PRO A 47 2.82 -7.61 -7.55
C PRO A 47 1.67 -8.62 -7.54
N GLY A 48 1.69 -9.59 -8.45
CA GLY A 48 0.69 -10.66 -8.51
C GLY A 48 0.78 -11.68 -7.36
N ASP A 49 1.92 -11.74 -6.68
CA ASP A 49 2.13 -12.65 -5.54
C ASP A 49 1.58 -12.08 -4.23
N ILE A 50 1.16 -10.80 -4.24
CA ILE A 50 0.62 -10.15 -3.05
C ILE A 50 -0.82 -10.60 -2.83
N SER A 51 -1.08 -11.11 -1.64
CA SER A 51 -2.40 -11.51 -1.19
C SER A 51 -3.04 -10.42 -0.31
N PRO A 52 -4.38 -10.43 -0.13
CA PRO A 52 -5.05 -9.50 0.78
C PRO A 52 -4.51 -9.57 2.22
N GLU A 53 -4.12 -10.76 2.67
CA GLU A 53 -3.58 -11.01 4.01
C GLU A 53 -2.27 -10.24 4.23
N VAL A 54 -1.39 -10.18 3.22
CA VAL A 54 -0.14 -9.41 3.31
C VAL A 54 -0.40 -7.91 3.49
N ILE A 55 -1.43 -7.38 2.85
CA ILE A 55 -1.82 -5.98 3.00
C ILE A 55 -2.40 -5.77 4.41
N GLN A 56 -3.22 -6.69 4.91
CA GLN A 56 -3.76 -6.62 6.26
C GLN A 56 -2.66 -6.66 7.33
N GLU A 57 -1.70 -7.60 7.20
CA GLU A 57 -0.52 -7.68 8.06
C GLU A 57 0.27 -6.36 8.08
N PHE A 58 0.39 -5.67 6.93
CA PHE A 58 1.03 -4.35 6.89
C PHE A 58 0.23 -3.30 7.66
N LEU A 59 -1.10 -3.26 7.50
CA LEU A 59 -1.95 -2.32 8.24
C LEU A 59 -1.89 -2.56 9.75
N ASP A 60 -1.79 -3.83 10.17
CA ASP A 60 -1.68 -4.22 11.57
C ASP A 60 -0.29 -3.91 12.14
N PHE A 61 0.78 -4.13 11.36
CA PHE A 61 2.14 -3.71 11.68
C PHE A 61 2.22 -2.20 11.92
N LEU A 62 1.56 -1.39 11.09
CA LEU A 62 1.47 0.05 11.33
C LEU A 62 0.75 0.37 12.65
N GLY A 63 -0.25 -0.43 13.03
CA GLY A 63 -0.94 -0.30 14.31
C GLY A 63 -0.06 -0.65 15.53
N SER A 64 0.77 -1.70 15.42
CA SER A 64 1.57 -2.22 16.54
C SER A 64 2.86 -1.44 16.82
N VAL A 65 3.54 -0.92 15.78
CA VAL A 65 4.92 -0.39 15.90
C VAL A 65 5.00 1.08 16.35
N GLY A 66 3.97 1.91 16.21
CA GLY A 66 4.17 3.33 16.55
C GLY A 66 3.04 4.32 16.37
N TYR A 67 1.80 3.86 16.17
CA TYR A 67 0.69 4.76 15.88
C TYR A 67 -0.44 4.72 16.92
N ARG A 68 -0.09 4.45 18.19
CA ARG A 68 -0.97 4.69 19.36
C ARG A 68 -1.21 6.19 19.64
N LYS A 69 -0.64 7.10 18.85
CA LYS A 69 -1.00 8.53 18.84
C LYS A 69 -2.29 8.73 18.03
N LYS A 70 -3.08 9.76 18.37
CA LYS A 70 -4.35 10.20 17.70
C LYS A 70 -4.37 10.08 16.16
N ASN A 71 -3.22 10.14 15.49
CA ASN A 71 -3.07 10.16 14.03
C ASN A 71 -2.88 8.76 13.38
N GLY A 72 -2.91 7.68 14.16
CA GLY A 72 -2.65 6.33 13.63
C GLY A 72 -3.69 5.78 12.66
N ALA A 73 -4.97 6.06 12.91
CA ALA A 73 -6.05 5.69 11.99
C ALA A 73 -5.94 6.44 10.65
N SER A 74 -5.68 7.75 10.71
CA SER A 74 -5.46 8.57 9.51
C SER A 74 -4.26 8.10 8.69
N SER A 75 -3.17 7.71 9.37
CA SER A 75 -1.98 7.18 8.71
C SER A 75 -2.20 5.83 8.03
N ARG A 76 -3.02 4.93 8.62
CA ARG A 76 -3.41 3.64 8.01
C ARG A 76 -4.34 3.84 6.81
N ALA A 77 -5.36 4.69 6.95
CA ALA A 77 -6.29 5.00 5.87
C ALA A 77 -5.56 5.61 4.66
N LYS A 78 -4.66 6.57 4.88
CA LYS A 78 -3.85 7.18 3.83
C LYS A 78 -3.01 6.15 3.07
N ARG A 79 -2.32 5.26 3.79
CA ARG A 79 -1.51 4.19 3.18
C ARG A 79 -2.36 3.20 2.41
N LEU A 80 -3.54 2.83 2.93
CA LEU A 80 -4.46 1.96 2.21
C LEU A 80 -4.96 2.60 0.90
N VAL A 81 -5.22 3.91 0.88
CA VAL A 81 -5.57 4.63 -0.36
C VAL A 81 -4.44 4.53 -1.39
N THR A 82 -3.18 4.73 -0.97
CA THR A 82 -2.01 4.58 -1.84
C THR A 82 -1.93 3.15 -2.39
N ILE A 83 -2.04 2.13 -1.53
CA ILE A 83 -1.98 0.71 -1.91
C ILE A 83 -3.09 0.34 -2.90
N ARG A 84 -4.33 0.74 -2.63
CA ARG A 84 -5.47 0.51 -3.53
C ARG A 84 -5.27 1.16 -4.88
N THR A 85 -4.83 2.42 -4.90
CA THR A 85 -4.60 3.13 -6.17
C THR A 85 -3.50 2.47 -6.99
N PHE A 86 -2.45 1.97 -6.33
CA PHE A 86 -1.37 1.24 -6.98
C PHE A 86 -1.84 -0.09 -7.58
N PHE A 87 -2.50 -0.96 -6.79
CA PHE A 87 -2.95 -2.27 -7.30
C PHE A 87 -4.05 -2.14 -8.36
N ARG A 88 -4.95 -1.17 -8.23
CA ARG A 88 -5.93 -0.86 -9.27
C ARG A 88 -5.28 -0.43 -10.59
N TYR A 89 -4.21 0.38 -10.53
CA TYR A 89 -3.44 0.74 -11.72
C TYR A 89 -2.85 -0.50 -12.39
N LEU A 90 -2.26 -1.42 -11.60
CA LEU A 90 -1.69 -2.66 -12.15
C LEU A 90 -2.76 -3.58 -12.75
N HIS A 91 -3.90 -3.73 -12.07
CA HIS A 91 -5.01 -4.55 -12.52
C HIS A 91 -5.60 -4.00 -13.84
N ARG A 92 -5.86 -2.70 -13.91
CA ARG A 92 -6.34 -2.04 -15.15
C ARG A 92 -5.35 -2.15 -16.30
N GLY A 93 -4.06 -2.17 -16.01
CA GLY A 93 -3.01 -2.37 -17.01
C GLY A 93 -2.73 -3.83 -17.36
N GLY A 94 -3.51 -4.79 -16.84
CA GLY A 94 -3.32 -6.24 -17.10
C GLY A 94 -2.05 -6.84 -16.48
N LEU A 95 -1.37 -6.12 -15.58
CA LEU A 95 -0.12 -6.58 -14.96
C LEU A 95 -0.35 -7.58 -13.82
N ILE A 96 -1.56 -7.66 -13.30
CA ILE A 96 -2.02 -8.63 -12.31
C ILE A 96 -3.44 -9.05 -12.66
N GLY A 97 -3.80 -10.31 -12.36
CA GLY A 97 -5.12 -10.85 -12.69
C GLY A 97 -6.24 -10.48 -11.71
N ARG A 98 -5.90 -9.96 -10.52
CA ARG A 98 -6.85 -9.50 -9.50
C ARG A 98 -6.26 -8.35 -8.68
N ASP A 99 -7.10 -7.46 -8.16
CA ASP A 99 -6.67 -6.41 -7.22
C ASP A 99 -6.67 -6.98 -5.78
N PRO A 100 -5.50 -7.25 -5.16
CA PRO A 100 -5.46 -7.78 -3.80
C PRO A 100 -5.89 -6.77 -2.74
N ALA A 101 -6.00 -5.48 -3.09
CA ALA A 101 -6.44 -4.42 -2.17
C ALA A 101 -7.96 -4.19 -2.21
N GLU A 102 -8.68 -4.91 -3.08
CA GLU A 102 -10.13 -4.87 -3.16
C GLU A 102 -10.76 -5.40 -1.87
N GLY A 103 -11.80 -4.72 -1.37
CA GLY A 103 -12.51 -5.12 -0.14
C GLY A 103 -11.79 -4.87 1.20
N ILE A 104 -10.48 -4.60 1.21
CA ILE A 104 -9.73 -4.38 2.47
C ILE A 104 -10.17 -3.11 3.18
N GLN A 105 -10.41 -3.15 4.49
CA GLN A 105 -10.78 -1.97 5.28
C GLN A 105 -9.64 -1.51 6.19
N ALA A 106 -9.43 -0.19 6.28
CA ALA A 106 -8.55 0.38 7.29
C ALA A 106 -9.30 0.41 8.62
N TYR A 107 -9.09 -0.58 9.49
CA TYR A 107 -9.75 -0.60 10.80
C TYR A 107 -9.38 0.63 11.63
N GLY A 108 -10.38 1.41 12.07
CA GLY A 108 -10.18 2.62 12.88
C GLY A 108 -10.06 2.36 14.39
N LYS A 109 -10.61 1.23 14.88
CA LYS A 109 -10.52 0.80 16.28
C LYS A 109 -9.98 -0.62 16.34
N LEU A 110 -9.00 -0.85 17.22
CA LEU A 110 -8.52 -2.18 17.57
C LEU A 110 -9.72 -3.05 17.95
N ARG A 111 -9.96 -4.13 17.19
CA ARG A 111 -10.75 -5.25 17.66
C ARG A 111 -9.76 -6.12 18.44
N PHE A 112 -9.69 -5.93 19.75
CA PHE A 112 -9.03 -6.91 20.61
C PHE A 112 -9.95 -8.14 20.65
N PRO A 113 -9.44 -9.36 20.44
CA PRO A 113 -10.15 -10.55 20.90
C PRO A 113 -10.19 -10.49 22.44
N GLY A 114 -11.38 -10.64 23.00
CA GLY A 114 -11.59 -10.82 24.44
C GLY A 114 -11.17 -12.20 24.90
#